data_AF-A0A523H1B6-F1
#
_entry.id   AF-A0A523H1B6-F1
#
_cell.length_a   1.000
_cell.length_b   1.000
_cell.length_c   1.000
_cell.angle_alpha   90.00
_cell.angle_beta   90.00
_cell.angle_gamma   90.00
#
_symmetry.space_group_name_H-M   'P 1'
#
loop_
_entity.id
_entity.type
_entity.pdbx_description
1 polymer ?
#
loop_
_entity_poly.entity_id
_entity_poly.type
_entity_poly.pdbx_seq_one_letter_code
_entity_poly.pdbx_strand_id
1 'polypeptide(L)'
;MRNNIYYAVIISLLFFTNVSYAQLIPVLGSQRAGTAMGQFLKIGVGGRAASMGEAFVAVANDASALYWNPAGITQLEKNQVIFSHTNWPVDVRHDFLGYVHPLGGANTIGLSFTALHTDDMEETTEFQPLGTGNFVSFGDIAIGLTFARKMTDRFSIGLTLKYVDENIAELHARNLFIDFGTFFWTGLGSTRFAVSVINFGTNMEPSGTLTLRDGTEISKFQDFSPPTVFRIGFAGEIIDTESNKITTSIQLNHLNDNAETFNLGVEYWWHSIVALRGGYRANVEEESFTFGAGLALPLNLVVLNMDISYADFGRLGNASRLSASLKF
;
A
#
# COMPACT_ATOMS: atom_id res chain seq x y z
N MET A 1 -40.89 -30.60 9.61
CA MET A 1 -41.26 -29.77 8.44
C MET A 1 -40.48 -28.45 8.34
N ARG A 2 -39.98 -27.86 9.44
CA ARG A 2 -39.29 -26.54 9.42
C ARG A 2 -37.87 -26.56 8.82
N ASN A 3 -37.14 -27.68 8.88
CA ASN A 3 -35.78 -27.79 8.33
C ASN A 3 -35.72 -27.93 6.80
N ASN A 4 -36.77 -28.48 6.16
CA ASN A 4 -36.78 -28.68 4.71
C ASN A 4 -36.97 -27.36 3.94
N ILE A 5 -37.50 -26.33 4.61
CA ILE A 5 -37.68 -24.99 4.02
C ILE A 5 -36.33 -24.27 3.90
N TYR A 6 -35.41 -24.42 4.87
CA TYR A 6 -34.08 -23.81 4.79
C TYR A 6 -33.25 -24.41 3.65
N TYR A 7 -33.28 -25.73 3.47
CA TYR A 7 -32.61 -26.37 2.33
C TYR A 7 -33.24 -25.98 0.99
N ALA A 8 -34.57 -25.83 0.93
CA ALA A 8 -35.24 -25.36 -0.29
C ALA A 8 -34.90 -23.90 -0.64
N VAL A 9 -34.72 -23.02 0.36
CA VAL A 9 -34.29 -21.62 0.17
C VAL A 9 -32.82 -21.52 -0.23
N ILE A 10 -31.94 -22.33 0.37
CA ILE A 10 -30.52 -22.39 0.00
C ILE A 10 -30.36 -22.97 -1.42
N ILE A 11 -31.13 -24.01 -1.76
CA ILE A 11 -31.14 -24.59 -3.11
C ILE A 11 -31.76 -23.60 -4.12
N SER A 12 -32.80 -22.84 -3.76
CA SER A 12 -33.34 -21.82 -4.68
C SER A 12 -32.38 -20.65 -4.90
N LEU A 13 -31.58 -20.27 -3.90
CA LEU A 13 -30.50 -19.28 -4.03
C LEU A 13 -29.35 -19.78 -4.92
N LEU A 14 -29.07 -21.09 -4.92
CA LEU A 14 -28.07 -21.72 -5.80
C LEU A 14 -28.55 -21.87 -7.26
N PHE A 15 -29.86 -21.90 -7.52
CA PHE A 15 -30.44 -22.03 -8.87
C PHE A 15 -30.77 -20.68 -9.55
N PHE A 16 -30.59 -19.55 -8.86
CA PHE A 16 -30.75 -18.20 -9.42
C PHE A 16 -29.41 -17.57 -9.87
N THR A 17 -28.50 -18.37 -10.44
CA THR A 17 -27.29 -17.82 -11.10
C THR A 17 -27.60 -17.41 -12.54
N ASN A 18 -28.54 -16.49 -12.73
CA ASN A 18 -28.43 -15.59 -13.88
C ASN A 18 -27.35 -14.59 -13.47
N VAL A 19 -26.11 -14.84 -13.91
CA VAL A 19 -25.00 -13.89 -13.77
C VAL A 19 -25.33 -12.71 -14.68
N SER A 20 -26.18 -11.81 -14.20
CA SER A 20 -26.24 -10.46 -14.75
C SER A 20 -24.89 -9.82 -14.44
N TYR A 21 -24.11 -9.55 -15.48
CA TYR A 21 -22.92 -8.69 -15.43
C TYR A 21 -23.32 -7.22 -15.21
N ALA A 22 -24.23 -6.97 -14.28
CA ALA A 22 -24.45 -5.62 -13.78
C ALA A 22 -23.21 -5.26 -12.97
N GLN A 23 -22.43 -4.33 -13.50
CA GLN A 23 -21.30 -3.77 -12.79
C GLN A 23 -21.83 -3.03 -11.55
N LEU A 24 -21.85 -3.73 -10.41
CA LEU A 24 -22.32 -3.22 -9.12
C LEU A 24 -21.53 -2.00 -8.64
N ILE A 25 -20.28 -1.88 -9.09
CA ILE A 25 -19.36 -0.80 -8.73
C ILE A 25 -18.91 -0.10 -10.02
N PRO A 26 -19.37 1.13 -10.31
CA PRO A 26 -18.97 1.85 -11.50
C PRO A 26 -17.46 2.16 -11.49
N VAL A 27 -16.83 2.12 -12.66
CA VAL A 27 -15.44 2.58 -12.86
C VAL A 27 -15.48 4.05 -13.25
N LEU A 28 -15.31 4.93 -12.28
CA LEU A 28 -15.23 6.37 -12.49
C LEU A 28 -13.77 6.81 -12.44
N GLY A 29 -13.33 7.63 -13.40
CA GLY A 29 -12.01 8.29 -13.34
C GLY A 29 -10.86 7.58 -14.07
N SER A 30 -11.09 6.41 -14.70
CA SER A 30 -10.08 5.66 -15.48
C SER A 30 -9.44 6.49 -16.61
N GLN A 31 -10.15 7.47 -17.17
CA GLN A 31 -9.62 8.38 -18.21
C GLN A 31 -8.44 9.26 -17.75
N ARG A 32 -8.21 9.36 -16.43
CA ARG A 32 -7.10 10.13 -15.85
C ARG A 32 -5.85 9.28 -15.60
N ALA A 33 -5.88 7.99 -15.98
CA ALA A 33 -4.77 7.06 -15.83
C ALA A 33 -3.45 7.68 -16.34
N GLY A 34 -2.44 7.71 -15.47
CA GLY A 34 -1.08 8.12 -15.84
C GLY A 34 -0.86 9.63 -15.95
N THR A 35 -1.73 10.47 -15.38
CA THR A 35 -1.56 11.94 -15.41
C THR A 35 -0.80 12.51 -14.20
N ALA A 36 -0.22 11.67 -13.35
CA ALA A 36 0.53 12.09 -12.16
C ALA A 36 1.98 11.57 -12.17
N MET A 37 2.86 12.29 -11.49
CA MET A 37 4.27 11.93 -11.26
C MET A 37 4.43 11.35 -9.84
N GLY A 38 5.49 10.59 -9.53
CA GLY A 38 5.62 9.90 -8.24
C GLY A 38 4.96 8.51 -8.19
N GLN A 39 4.77 7.83 -9.32
CA GLN A 39 3.92 6.62 -9.41
C GLN A 39 4.36 5.51 -8.44
N PHE A 40 5.66 5.41 -8.13
CA PHE A 40 6.20 4.45 -7.17
C PHE A 40 5.56 4.57 -5.78
N LEU A 41 5.11 5.78 -5.38
CA LEU A 41 4.45 6.03 -4.11
C LEU A 41 3.10 5.30 -3.96
N LYS A 42 2.53 4.79 -5.06
CA LYS A 42 1.29 4.00 -5.04
C LYS A 42 1.53 2.49 -4.90
N ILE A 43 2.77 2.03 -4.94
CA ILE A 43 3.09 0.61 -4.73
C ILE A 43 2.97 0.29 -3.24
N GLY A 44 2.00 -0.55 -2.88
CA GLY A 44 1.73 -0.92 -1.49
C GLY A 44 2.91 -1.60 -0.80
N VAL A 45 3.13 -1.23 0.47
CA VAL A 45 4.22 -1.77 1.31
C VAL A 45 3.74 -2.78 2.34
N GLY A 46 4.58 -3.77 2.62
CA GLY A 46 4.31 -4.82 3.60
C GLY A 46 3.51 -5.99 3.01
N GLY A 47 4.02 -7.21 3.19
CA GLY A 47 3.36 -8.44 2.72
C GLY A 47 1.99 -8.63 3.36
N ARG A 48 1.84 -8.25 4.63
CA ARG A 48 0.54 -8.29 5.34
C ARG A 48 -0.53 -7.45 4.63
N ALA A 49 -0.25 -6.18 4.34
CA ALA A 49 -1.20 -5.27 3.72
C ALA A 49 -1.52 -5.66 2.27
N ALA A 50 -0.50 -6.02 1.50
CA ALA A 50 -0.68 -6.49 0.12
C ALA A 50 -1.55 -7.76 0.04
N SER A 51 -1.38 -8.70 0.97
CA SER A 51 -2.18 -9.93 1.04
C SER A 51 -3.64 -9.70 1.44
N MET A 52 -3.97 -8.53 1.98
CA MET A 52 -5.34 -8.11 2.30
C MET A 52 -5.95 -7.24 1.19
N GLY A 53 -5.40 -7.31 -0.03
CA GLY A 53 -5.87 -6.53 -1.16
C GLY A 53 -5.70 -5.03 -0.95
N GLU A 54 -4.70 -4.63 -0.16
CA GLU A 54 -4.47 -3.23 0.22
C GLU A 54 -5.63 -2.58 1.00
N ALA A 55 -6.59 -3.36 1.51
CA ALA A 55 -7.63 -2.92 2.45
C ALA A 55 -7.05 -2.80 3.86
N PHE A 56 -6.15 -1.84 4.06
CA PHE A 56 -5.31 -1.76 5.24
C PHE A 56 -5.36 -0.43 6.01
N VAL A 57 -5.99 0.64 5.50
CA VAL A 57 -6.01 1.98 6.14
C VAL A 57 -6.60 1.96 7.55
N ALA A 58 -7.65 1.15 7.76
CA ALA A 58 -8.27 0.93 9.06
C ALA A 58 -7.62 -0.23 9.82
N VAL A 59 -6.85 -1.09 9.14
CA VAL A 59 -6.13 -2.23 9.74
C VAL A 59 -4.80 -1.81 10.35
N ALA A 60 -4.13 -0.83 9.75
CA ALA A 60 -2.77 -0.34 9.97
C ALA A 60 -2.41 -0.17 11.45
N ASN A 61 -1.85 -1.23 12.02
CA ASN A 61 -1.44 -1.34 13.42
C ASN A 61 -0.05 -2.00 13.57
N ASP A 62 0.80 -1.82 12.56
CA ASP A 62 2.22 -2.15 12.57
C ASP A 62 3.01 -1.03 11.89
N ALA A 63 4.34 -1.14 11.82
CA ALA A 63 5.19 -0.08 11.30
C ALA A 63 4.96 0.24 9.80
N SER A 64 4.27 -0.61 9.03
CA SER A 64 3.82 -0.26 7.67
C SER A 64 2.74 0.84 7.67
N ALA A 65 2.13 1.13 8.82
CA ALA A 65 1.19 2.23 8.99
C ALA A 65 1.80 3.59 8.56
N LEU A 66 3.12 3.75 8.64
CA LEU A 66 3.81 4.94 8.12
C LEU A 66 3.49 5.23 6.64
N TYR A 67 3.23 4.20 5.84
CA TYR A 67 2.80 4.31 4.44
C TYR A 67 1.26 4.34 4.30
N TRP A 68 0.56 3.48 5.05
CA TRP A 68 -0.88 3.28 4.85
C TRP A 68 -1.75 4.35 5.48
N ASN A 69 -1.45 4.73 6.73
CA ASN A 69 -2.18 5.70 7.52
C ASN A 69 -1.30 6.23 8.66
N PRO A 70 -0.82 7.48 8.60
CA PRO A 70 0.02 8.07 9.64
C PRO A 70 -0.57 7.98 11.05
N ALA A 71 -1.90 8.02 11.22
CA ALA A 71 -2.54 7.87 12.53
C ALA A 71 -2.46 6.46 13.10
N GLY A 72 -2.24 5.44 12.25
CA GLY A 72 -2.14 4.04 12.66
C GLY A 72 -0.94 3.74 13.54
N ILE A 73 0.13 4.54 13.48
CA ILE A 73 1.32 4.32 14.32
C ILE A 73 1.02 4.48 15.81
N THR A 74 -0.05 5.20 16.18
CA THR A 74 -0.46 5.32 17.60
C THR A 74 -0.98 4.01 18.18
N GLN A 75 -1.30 3.02 17.33
CA GLN A 75 -1.75 1.70 17.77
C GLN A 75 -0.58 0.80 18.21
N LEU A 76 0.67 1.23 18.01
CA LEU A 76 1.86 0.50 18.41
C LEU A 76 2.24 0.89 19.84
N GLU A 77 2.34 -0.11 20.73
CA GLU A 77 2.73 0.09 22.13
C GLU A 77 4.25 -0.03 22.35
N LYS A 78 4.96 -0.65 21.40
CA LYS A 78 6.40 -0.93 21.45
C LYS A 78 7.10 -0.35 20.23
N ASN A 79 8.42 -0.28 20.30
CA ASN A 79 9.20 0.10 19.13
C ASN A 79 9.02 -0.97 18.06
N GLN A 80 8.93 -0.55 16.81
CA GLN A 80 8.84 -1.49 15.71
C GLN A 80 9.68 -1.02 14.53
N VAL A 81 10.51 -1.92 14.01
CA VAL A 81 11.15 -1.77 12.71
C VAL A 81 10.47 -2.71 11.73
N ILE A 82 10.29 -2.28 10.48
CA ILE A 82 9.83 -3.12 9.38
C ILE A 82 10.72 -2.92 8.17
N PHE A 83 11.06 -4.03 7.51
CA PHE A 83 11.63 -4.05 6.18
C PHE A 83 10.65 -4.78 5.25
N SER A 84 10.42 -4.24 4.06
CA SER A 84 9.60 -4.87 3.03
C SER A 84 10.33 -4.77 1.70
N HIS A 85 10.44 -5.90 1.01
CA HIS A 85 11.00 -6.02 -0.32
C HIS A 85 9.94 -6.57 -1.27
N THR A 86 9.73 -5.88 -2.37
CA THR A 86 8.76 -6.24 -3.40
C THR A 86 9.49 -6.46 -4.71
N ASN A 87 9.37 -7.67 -5.26
CA ASN A 87 9.67 -7.93 -6.67
C ASN A 87 8.43 -7.56 -7.48
N TRP A 88 8.57 -6.52 -8.27
CA TRP A 88 7.53 -5.99 -9.14
C TRP A 88 7.78 -6.46 -10.58
N PRO A 89 6.75 -6.45 -11.45
CA PRO A 89 6.95 -6.77 -12.86
C PRO A 89 8.05 -5.94 -13.52
N VAL A 90 8.70 -6.54 -14.53
CA VAL A 90 9.76 -5.90 -15.34
C VAL A 90 11.02 -5.59 -14.51
N ASP A 91 11.40 -6.51 -13.61
CA ASP A 91 12.61 -6.45 -12.78
C ASP A 91 12.76 -5.18 -11.94
N VAL A 92 11.63 -4.52 -11.66
CA VAL A 92 11.55 -3.39 -10.74
C VAL A 92 11.53 -3.92 -9.31
N ARG A 93 12.39 -3.36 -8.47
CA ARG A 93 12.45 -3.67 -7.04
C ARG A 93 11.95 -2.48 -6.24
N HIS A 94 11.10 -2.75 -5.26
CA HIS A 94 10.57 -1.73 -4.37
C HIS A 94 10.81 -2.11 -2.91
N ASP A 95 11.60 -1.29 -2.23
CA ASP A 95 12.04 -1.48 -0.86
C ASP A 95 11.43 -0.45 0.08
N PHE A 96 11.08 -0.88 1.29
CA PHE A 96 10.57 -0.02 2.35
C PHE A 96 11.22 -0.38 3.68
N LEU A 97 11.71 0.64 4.37
CA LEU A 97 12.19 0.57 5.74
C LEU A 97 11.40 1.55 6.60
N GLY A 98 10.80 1.07 7.68
CA GLY A 98 10.04 1.88 8.62
C GLY A 98 10.50 1.66 10.04
N TYR A 99 10.59 2.73 10.82
CA TYR A 99 10.84 2.69 12.26
C TYR A 99 9.78 3.52 12.98
N VAL A 100 9.15 2.94 13.99
CA VAL A 100 8.17 3.61 14.86
C VAL A 100 8.66 3.56 16.29
N HIS A 101 8.59 4.72 16.96
CA HIS A 101 8.98 4.89 18.35
C HIS A 101 7.85 5.58 19.13
N PRO A 102 7.12 4.85 19.99
CA PRO A 102 6.19 5.44 20.95
C PRO A 102 6.95 6.27 21.98
N LEU A 103 6.68 7.57 22.06
CA LEU A 103 7.36 8.50 22.97
C LEU A 103 6.83 8.42 24.42
N GLY A 104 5.87 7.53 24.67
CA GLY A 104 5.12 7.45 25.93
C GLY A 104 3.88 8.35 25.93
N GLY A 105 2.87 7.94 26.70
CA GLY A 105 1.58 8.61 26.75
C GLY A 105 0.80 8.49 25.43
N ALA A 106 0.51 9.64 24.82
CA ALA A 106 -0.36 9.73 23.64
C ALA A 106 0.40 9.96 22.32
N ASN A 107 1.72 10.17 22.34
CA ASN A 107 2.49 10.60 21.17
C ASN A 107 3.37 9.47 20.61
N THR A 108 3.50 9.44 19.29
CA THR A 108 4.32 8.48 18.57
C THR A 108 4.99 9.18 17.40
N ILE A 109 6.26 8.86 17.16
CA ILE A 109 7.00 9.31 15.98
C ILE A 109 7.39 8.11 15.13
N GLY A 110 7.65 8.37 13.86
CA GLY A 110 8.27 7.38 13.01
C GLY A 110 9.03 7.98 11.84
N LEU A 111 9.90 7.15 11.28
CA LEU A 111 10.73 7.46 10.13
C LEU A 111 10.49 6.37 9.09
N SER A 112 10.33 6.78 7.84
CA SER A 112 10.16 5.87 6.70
C SER A 112 11.14 6.22 5.59
N PHE A 113 11.63 5.18 4.92
CA PHE A 113 12.44 5.25 3.72
C PHE A 113 11.84 4.27 2.71
N THR A 114 11.54 4.77 1.51
CA THR A 114 11.07 3.98 0.37
C THR A 114 12.04 4.18 -0.76
N ALA A 115 12.38 3.10 -1.46
CA ALA A 115 13.20 3.14 -2.65
C ALA A 115 12.57 2.27 -3.74
N LEU A 116 12.53 2.77 -4.96
CA LEU A 116 12.29 1.98 -6.15
C LEU A 116 13.55 2.00 -7.00
N HIS A 117 14.02 0.84 -7.44
CA HIS A 117 15.21 0.73 -8.27
C HIS A 117 15.08 -0.41 -9.29
N THR A 118 15.91 -0.31 -10.31
CA THR A 118 16.08 -1.30 -11.38
C THR A 118 17.55 -1.70 -11.43
N ASP A 119 17.83 -2.88 -11.99
CA ASP A 119 19.19 -3.21 -12.37
C ASP A 119 19.64 -2.31 -13.54
N ASP A 120 20.95 -2.13 -13.69
CA ASP A 120 21.53 -1.36 -14.78
C ASP A 120 21.10 -1.94 -16.13
N MET A 121 20.42 -1.12 -16.95
CA MET A 121 19.99 -1.49 -18.29
C MET A 121 21.03 -1.00 -19.30
N GLU A 122 21.42 -1.85 -20.24
CA GLU A 122 22.32 -1.45 -21.31
C GLU A 122 21.62 -0.46 -22.26
N GLU A 123 22.24 0.69 -22.50
CA GLU A 123 21.72 1.67 -23.44
C GLU A 123 21.83 1.11 -24.87
N THR A 124 20.71 1.02 -25.59
CA THR A 124 20.69 0.57 -26.99
C THR A 124 20.25 1.68 -27.93
N THR A 125 20.84 1.72 -29.13
CA THR A 125 20.40 2.62 -30.21
C THR A 125 20.06 1.81 -31.46
N GLU A 126 19.38 2.42 -32.44
CA GLU A 126 19.08 1.79 -33.74
C GLU A 126 20.34 1.25 -34.45
N PHE A 127 21.49 1.89 -34.24
CA PHE A 127 22.78 1.48 -34.82
C PHE A 127 23.60 0.56 -33.91
N GLN A 128 23.26 0.48 -32.63
CA GLN A 128 23.88 -0.37 -31.62
C GLN A 128 22.81 -1.11 -30.81
N PRO A 129 22.11 -2.09 -31.42
CA PRO A 129 21.02 -2.82 -30.75
C PRO A 129 21.51 -3.82 -29.70
N LEU A 130 22.81 -4.14 -29.70
CA LEU A 130 23.46 -4.99 -28.72
C LEU A 130 24.13 -4.18 -27.59
N GLY A 131 23.87 -2.87 -27.52
CA GLY A 131 24.42 -1.99 -26.50
C GLY A 131 25.46 -1.00 -27.00
N THR A 132 25.47 0.18 -26.38
CA THR A 132 26.45 1.25 -26.61
C THR A 132 27.67 1.11 -25.69
N GLY A 133 27.59 0.27 -24.66
CA GLY A 133 28.56 0.17 -23.56
C GLY A 133 28.27 1.12 -22.38
N ASN A 134 27.24 1.97 -22.50
CA ASN A 134 26.72 2.77 -21.40
C ASN A 134 25.55 2.04 -20.70
N PHE A 135 25.27 2.43 -19.46
CA PHE A 135 24.18 1.91 -18.67
C PHE A 135 23.26 3.02 -18.20
N VAL A 136 21.96 2.72 -18.14
CA VAL A 136 20.92 3.60 -17.62
C VAL A 136 20.21 2.87 -16.50
N SER A 137 20.05 3.57 -15.37
CA SER A 137 19.29 3.08 -14.21
C SER A 137 18.13 4.02 -13.92
N PHE A 138 17.01 3.46 -13.48
CA PHE A 138 15.90 4.22 -12.90
C PHE A 138 15.91 4.05 -11.38
N GLY A 139 15.73 5.15 -10.65
CA GLY A 139 15.78 5.13 -9.19
C GLY A 139 14.97 6.25 -8.55
N ASP A 140 14.08 5.89 -7.65
CA ASP A 140 13.26 6.83 -6.89
C ASP A 140 13.44 6.61 -5.39
N ILE A 141 13.40 7.69 -4.63
CA ILE A 141 13.42 7.63 -3.17
C ILE A 141 12.33 8.50 -2.55
N ALA A 142 11.82 8.04 -1.41
CA ALA A 142 10.99 8.85 -0.52
C ALA A 142 11.41 8.70 0.94
N ILE A 143 11.57 9.81 1.63
CA ILE A 143 11.89 9.85 3.07
C ILE A 143 10.74 10.55 3.79
N GLY A 144 10.13 9.88 4.76
CA GLY A 144 9.00 10.40 5.52
C GLY A 144 9.28 10.49 7.01
N LEU A 145 9.04 11.67 7.61
CA LEU A 145 9.01 11.86 9.05
C LEU A 145 7.56 11.99 9.52
N THR A 146 7.13 11.09 10.39
CA THR A 146 5.74 11.02 10.87
C THR A 146 5.66 11.39 12.34
N PHE A 147 4.66 12.19 12.68
CA PHE A 147 4.21 12.43 14.05
C PHE A 147 2.72 12.08 14.16
N ALA A 148 2.36 11.32 15.18
CA ALA A 148 0.98 10.97 15.45
C ALA A 148 0.64 11.07 16.92
N ARG A 149 -0.63 11.35 17.20
CA ARG A 149 -1.13 11.57 18.56
C ARG A 149 -2.51 10.98 18.77
N LYS A 150 -2.69 10.27 19.88
CA LYS A 150 -4.00 9.92 20.46
C LYS A 150 -4.61 11.19 21.04
N MET A 151 -5.67 11.69 20.41
CA MET A 151 -6.40 12.87 20.88
C MET A 151 -7.40 12.49 21.97
N THR A 152 -7.98 11.30 21.87
CA THR A 152 -8.83 10.67 22.88
C THR A 152 -8.52 9.17 22.91
N ASP A 153 -9.17 8.43 23.80
CA ASP A 153 -9.07 6.96 23.85
C ASP A 153 -9.56 6.28 22.55
N ARG A 154 -10.33 7.01 21.74
CA ARG A 154 -10.93 6.49 20.51
C ARG A 154 -10.43 7.15 19.24
N PHE A 155 -9.89 8.37 19.31
CA PHE A 155 -9.53 9.16 18.13
C PHE A 155 -8.04 9.48 18.12
N SER A 156 -7.38 9.16 17.01
CA SER A 156 -5.98 9.49 16.73
C SER A 156 -5.87 10.27 15.43
N ILE A 157 -4.86 11.14 15.37
CA ILE A 157 -4.45 11.82 14.14
C ILE A 157 -2.97 11.55 13.88
N GLY A 158 -2.57 11.64 12.63
CA GLY A 158 -1.17 11.55 12.24
C GLY A 158 -0.87 12.46 11.04
N LEU A 159 0.36 12.93 10.99
CA LEU A 159 0.88 13.75 9.91
C LEU A 159 2.27 13.25 9.53
N THR A 160 2.53 13.13 8.23
CA THR A 160 3.87 12.83 7.69
C THR A 160 4.32 13.97 6.81
N LEU A 161 5.55 14.43 6.99
CA LEU A 161 6.26 15.23 6.00
C LEU A 161 7.15 14.31 5.19
N LYS A 162 7.02 14.32 3.86
CA LYS A 162 7.67 13.39 2.95
C LYS A 162 8.48 14.14 1.90
N TYR A 163 9.77 13.84 1.79
CA TYR A 163 10.61 14.26 0.67
C TYR A 163 10.62 13.17 -0.38
N VAL A 164 10.48 13.55 -1.65
CA VAL A 164 10.44 12.64 -2.80
C VAL A 164 11.44 13.14 -3.84
N ASP A 165 12.18 12.21 -4.42
CA ASP A 165 13.14 12.43 -5.50
C ASP A 165 13.01 11.28 -6.50
N GLU A 166 12.59 11.58 -7.72
CA GLU A 166 12.56 10.64 -8.85
C GLU A 166 13.72 10.96 -9.79
N ASN A 167 14.48 9.93 -10.16
CA ASN A 167 15.61 10.05 -11.07
C ASN A 167 15.41 9.18 -12.33
N ILE A 168 15.41 9.85 -13.48
CA ILE A 168 15.30 9.23 -14.80
C ILE A 168 16.42 9.77 -15.68
N ALA A 169 17.49 8.98 -15.83
CA ALA A 169 18.67 9.36 -16.59
C ALA A 169 19.27 10.71 -16.13
N GLU A 170 19.07 11.78 -16.90
CA GLU A 170 19.60 13.13 -16.64
C GLU A 170 18.59 14.04 -15.91
N LEU A 171 17.36 13.55 -15.67
CA LEU A 171 16.27 14.32 -15.10
C LEU A 171 15.99 13.93 -13.64
N HIS A 172 15.82 14.96 -12.82
CA HIS A 172 15.43 14.84 -11.42
C HIS A 172 14.12 15.58 -11.16
N ALA A 173 13.15 14.90 -10.57
CA ALA A 173 11.93 15.55 -10.09
C ALA A 173 11.87 15.44 -8.56
N ARG A 174 11.88 16.59 -7.88
CA ARG A 174 11.91 16.66 -6.40
C ARG A 174 10.73 17.41 -5.86
N ASN A 175 10.15 16.92 -4.77
CA ASN A 175 9.06 17.61 -4.10
C ASN A 175 8.93 17.24 -2.62
N LEU A 176 8.15 18.05 -1.90
CA LEU A 176 7.71 17.80 -0.55
C LEU A 176 6.21 17.53 -0.53
N PHE A 177 5.82 16.41 0.06
CA PHE A 177 4.43 16.03 0.27
C PHE A 177 4.09 15.98 1.75
N ILE A 178 2.80 16.10 2.03
CA ILE A 178 2.21 15.94 3.33
C ILE A 178 1.23 14.78 3.25
N ASP A 179 1.32 13.86 4.21
CA ASP A 179 0.29 12.86 4.44
C ASP A 179 -0.46 13.21 5.72
N PHE A 180 -1.77 13.00 5.71
CA PHE A 180 -2.64 13.17 6.85
C PHE A 180 -3.44 11.90 7.09
N GLY A 181 -3.59 11.52 8.35
CA GLY A 181 -4.30 10.31 8.75
C GLY A 181 -5.18 10.54 9.97
N THR A 182 -6.28 9.81 10.02
CA THR A 182 -7.14 9.67 11.20
C THR A 182 -7.43 8.21 11.46
N PHE A 183 -7.62 7.88 12.73
CA PHE A 183 -7.97 6.54 13.18
C PHE A 183 -8.98 6.64 14.31
N PHE A 184 -10.14 5.99 14.15
CA PHE A 184 -11.27 6.10 15.06
C PHE A 184 -11.80 4.73 15.48
N TRP A 185 -11.78 4.47 16.79
CA TRP A 185 -12.47 3.35 17.42
C TRP A 185 -13.94 3.70 17.64
N THR A 186 -14.83 2.97 16.98
CA THR A 186 -16.28 3.27 17.03
C THR A 186 -16.90 2.98 18.40
N GLY A 187 -16.26 2.12 19.21
CA GLY A 187 -16.76 1.67 20.51
C GLY A 187 -17.76 0.51 20.43
N LEU A 188 -18.01 -0.04 19.24
CA LEU A 188 -18.83 -1.23 19.02
C LEU A 188 -17.91 -2.46 18.87
N GLY A 189 -17.48 -3.05 19.98
CA GLY A 189 -16.47 -4.11 19.96
C GLY A 189 -15.14 -3.58 19.42
N SER A 190 -14.59 -4.26 18.42
CA SER A 190 -13.31 -3.90 17.80
C SER A 190 -13.45 -3.11 16.50
N THR A 191 -14.66 -2.66 16.15
CA THR A 191 -14.87 -1.97 14.87
C THR A 191 -14.22 -0.59 14.85
N ARG A 192 -13.58 -0.29 13.72
CA ARG A 192 -12.73 0.87 13.52
C ARG A 192 -12.95 1.48 12.14
N PHE A 193 -12.77 2.78 12.10
CA PHE A 193 -12.92 3.63 10.93
C PHE A 193 -11.66 4.46 10.78
N ALA A 194 -11.17 4.62 9.56
CA ALA A 194 -9.97 5.40 9.29
C ALA A 194 -10.08 6.13 7.96
N VAL A 195 -9.48 7.31 7.92
CA VAL A 195 -9.35 8.12 6.71
C VAL A 195 -7.91 8.57 6.59
N SER A 196 -7.34 8.49 5.38
CA SER A 196 -6.02 9.05 5.09
C SER A 196 -6.00 9.78 3.76
N VAL A 197 -5.21 10.85 3.69
CA VAL A 197 -4.82 11.52 2.45
C VAL A 197 -3.31 11.41 2.35
N ILE A 198 -2.82 10.77 1.30
CA ILE A 198 -1.39 10.56 1.09
C ILE A 198 -0.92 11.24 -0.19
N ASN A 199 0.34 11.66 -0.19
CA ASN A 199 1.03 12.35 -1.28
C ASN A 199 0.33 13.65 -1.69
N PHE A 200 -0.14 14.43 -0.71
CA PHE A 200 -0.73 15.74 -0.98
C PHE A 200 0.36 16.81 -1.06
N GLY A 201 0.36 17.62 -2.11
CA GLY A 201 1.34 18.69 -2.29
C GLY A 201 1.18 19.43 -3.61
N THR A 202 2.19 20.22 -3.98
CA THR A 202 2.25 20.94 -5.25
C THR A 202 2.60 19.99 -6.40
N ASN A 203 2.44 20.46 -7.64
CA ASN A 203 2.90 19.72 -8.81
C ASN A 203 4.42 19.49 -8.77
N MET A 204 4.86 18.34 -9.32
CA MET A 204 6.27 18.02 -9.57
C MET A 204 6.65 18.47 -10.97
N GLU A 205 7.79 19.14 -11.10
CA GLU A 205 8.40 19.52 -12.37
C GLU A 205 9.78 18.86 -12.48
N PRO A 206 10.08 18.12 -13.57
CA PRO A 206 11.42 17.63 -13.84
C PRO A 206 12.42 18.78 -14.03
N SER A 207 13.59 18.62 -13.42
CA SER A 207 14.72 19.52 -13.55
C SER A 207 15.91 18.76 -14.16
N GLY A 208 16.64 19.42 -15.06
CA GLY A 208 17.74 18.84 -15.82
C GLY A 208 17.77 19.40 -17.23
N THR A 209 18.74 18.98 -18.02
CA THR A 209 18.85 19.36 -19.44
C THR A 209 19.00 18.09 -20.25
N LEU A 210 18.12 17.91 -21.24
CA LEU A 210 18.27 16.86 -22.23
C LEU A 210 18.85 17.45 -23.51
N THR A 211 19.91 16.84 -24.03
CA THR A 211 20.44 17.18 -25.36
C THR A 211 19.85 16.23 -26.40
N LEU A 212 19.07 16.77 -27.33
CA LEU A 212 18.53 16.00 -28.45
C LEU A 212 19.62 15.66 -29.48
N ARG A 213 19.35 14.70 -30.35
CA ARG A 213 20.29 14.23 -31.40
C ARG A 213 20.72 15.34 -32.37
N ASP A 214 19.95 16.41 -32.50
CA ASP A 214 20.27 17.59 -33.33
C ASP A 214 21.09 18.66 -32.59
N GLY A 215 21.44 18.42 -31.33
CA GLY A 215 22.15 19.36 -30.46
C GLY A 215 21.25 20.35 -29.74
N THR A 216 19.92 20.28 -29.91
CA THR A 216 18.98 21.14 -29.19
C THR A 216 18.91 20.74 -27.72
N GLU A 217 19.08 21.70 -26.83
CA GLU A 217 18.92 21.49 -25.39
C GLU A 217 17.50 21.83 -24.94
N ILE A 218 16.86 20.90 -24.22
CA ILE A 218 15.58 21.11 -23.56
C ILE A 218 15.81 21.08 -22.05
N SER A 219 15.48 22.19 -21.39
CA SER A 219 15.65 22.35 -19.93
C SER A 219 14.36 22.74 -19.21
N LYS A 220 13.25 22.86 -19.95
CA LYS A 220 11.94 23.18 -19.38
C LYS A 220 10.96 22.06 -19.70
N PHE A 221 10.40 21.48 -18.66
CA PHE A 221 9.47 20.36 -18.76
C PHE A 221 8.09 20.77 -18.25
N GLN A 222 7.08 19.98 -18.60
CA GLN A 222 5.74 20.14 -18.05
C GLN A 222 5.72 19.68 -16.59
N ASP A 223 4.91 20.34 -15.76
CA ASP A 223 4.63 19.90 -14.40
C ASP A 223 3.44 18.92 -14.33
N PHE A 224 3.50 18.02 -13.37
CA PHE A 224 2.48 16.98 -13.17
C PHE A 224 1.99 17.00 -11.74
N SER A 225 0.70 16.72 -11.55
CA SER A 225 0.15 16.59 -10.20
C SER A 225 0.75 15.40 -9.47
N PRO A 226 0.86 15.47 -8.12
CA PRO A 226 1.32 14.34 -7.33
C PRO A 226 0.29 13.20 -7.37
N PRO A 227 0.66 11.96 -7.00
CA PRO A 227 -0.23 10.80 -7.05
C PRO A 227 -1.01 10.73 -5.74
N THR A 228 -1.85 11.74 -5.53
CA THR A 228 -2.62 11.91 -4.30
C THR A 228 -3.69 10.84 -4.20
N VAL A 229 -3.73 10.16 -3.06
CA VAL A 229 -4.75 9.13 -2.77
C VAL A 229 -5.51 9.49 -1.51
N PHE A 230 -6.82 9.57 -1.63
CA PHE A 230 -7.74 9.67 -0.51
C PHE A 230 -8.31 8.29 -0.21
N ARG A 231 -8.12 7.80 1.02
CA ARG A 231 -8.55 6.46 1.45
C ARG A 231 -9.55 6.57 2.58
N ILE A 232 -10.62 5.79 2.50
CA ILE A 232 -11.56 5.56 3.61
C ILE A 232 -11.61 4.06 3.85
N GLY A 233 -11.50 3.62 5.09
CA GLY A 233 -11.62 2.21 5.43
C GLY A 233 -12.38 1.96 6.71
N PHE A 234 -12.98 0.77 6.75
CA PHE A 234 -13.59 0.19 7.92
C PHE A 234 -12.97 -1.18 8.16
N ALA A 235 -12.75 -1.53 9.42
CA ALA A 235 -12.31 -2.85 9.78
C ALA A 235 -12.94 -3.30 11.10
N GLY A 236 -12.94 -4.60 11.34
CA GLY A 236 -13.41 -5.18 12.59
C GLY A 236 -13.13 -6.68 12.65
N GLU A 237 -13.16 -7.20 13.86
CA GLU A 237 -12.94 -8.60 14.15
C GLU A 237 -14.31 -9.28 14.23
N ILE A 238 -14.55 -10.26 13.36
CA ILE A 238 -15.78 -11.07 13.40
C ILE A 238 -15.63 -12.19 14.44
N ILE A 239 -14.42 -12.71 14.57
CA ILE A 239 -14.05 -13.71 15.58
C ILE A 239 -12.84 -13.15 16.32
N ASP A 240 -12.91 -13.13 17.64
CA ASP A 240 -11.79 -12.77 18.51
C ASP A 240 -11.83 -13.72 19.72
N THR A 241 -11.01 -14.76 19.68
CA THR A 241 -10.88 -15.80 20.70
C THR A 241 -9.39 -16.09 20.89
N GLU A 242 -9.00 -16.65 22.03
CA GLU A 242 -7.59 -16.93 22.36
C GLU A 242 -6.82 -17.69 21.26
N SER A 243 -7.49 -18.62 20.57
CA SER A 243 -6.89 -19.45 19.53
C SER A 243 -7.17 -18.99 18.10
N ASN A 244 -8.19 -18.17 17.88
CA ASN A 244 -8.68 -17.84 16.55
C ASN A 244 -9.11 -16.38 16.48
N LYS A 245 -8.56 -15.65 15.53
CA LYS A 245 -8.96 -14.26 15.26
C LYS A 245 -9.19 -14.06 13.77
N ILE A 246 -10.34 -13.50 13.40
CA ILE A 246 -10.67 -13.14 12.01
C ILE A 246 -10.93 -11.64 11.95
N THR A 247 -10.03 -10.92 11.30
CA THR A 247 -10.17 -9.49 10.99
C THR A 247 -10.66 -9.35 9.55
N THR A 248 -11.64 -8.47 9.34
CA THR A 248 -12.14 -8.10 8.02
C THR A 248 -11.95 -6.61 7.81
N SER A 249 -11.73 -6.20 6.56
CA SER A 249 -11.63 -4.80 6.19
C SER A 249 -12.24 -4.54 4.82
N ILE A 250 -12.85 -3.37 4.70
CA ILE A 250 -13.30 -2.79 3.44
C ILE A 250 -12.65 -1.41 3.30
N GLN A 251 -12.24 -1.05 2.10
CA GLN A 251 -11.59 0.22 1.84
C GLN A 251 -11.96 0.75 0.46
N LEU A 252 -12.20 2.05 0.39
CA LEU A 252 -12.35 2.79 -0.85
C LEU A 252 -11.17 3.72 -1.02
N ASN A 253 -10.55 3.72 -2.20
CA ASN A 253 -9.51 4.65 -2.57
C ASN A 253 -9.99 5.53 -3.72
N HIS A 254 -9.98 6.83 -3.51
CA HIS A 254 -10.11 7.82 -4.57
C HIS A 254 -8.73 8.29 -4.99
N LEU A 255 -8.37 8.01 -6.24
CA LEU A 255 -7.13 8.42 -6.88
C LEU A 255 -7.41 9.63 -7.78
N ASN A 256 -6.51 10.61 -7.77
CA ASN A 256 -6.63 11.77 -8.67
C ASN A 256 -6.27 11.41 -10.13
N ASP A 257 -5.49 10.37 -10.33
CA ASP A 257 -4.89 9.97 -11.60
C ASP A 257 -5.32 8.57 -12.06
N ASN A 258 -6.39 8.00 -11.51
CA ASN A 258 -6.94 6.74 -11.98
C ASN A 258 -8.41 6.59 -11.54
N ALA A 259 -8.99 5.42 -11.82
CA ALA A 259 -10.26 5.01 -11.29
C ALA A 259 -10.23 4.76 -9.78
N GLU A 260 -11.38 4.94 -9.15
CA GLU A 260 -11.58 4.59 -7.75
C GLU A 260 -11.53 3.07 -7.57
N THR A 261 -10.79 2.62 -6.55
CA THR A 261 -10.67 1.20 -6.22
C THR A 261 -11.45 0.87 -4.96
N PHE A 262 -12.06 -0.31 -4.95
CA PHE A 262 -12.75 -0.85 -3.79
C PHE A 262 -12.11 -2.16 -3.37
N ASN A 263 -11.59 -2.19 -2.15
CA ASN A 263 -10.73 -3.25 -1.66
C ASN A 263 -11.42 -3.96 -0.50
N LEU A 264 -11.35 -5.28 -0.51
CA LEU A 264 -11.82 -6.18 0.53
C LEU A 264 -10.62 -6.99 1.04
N GLY A 265 -10.50 -7.13 2.36
CA GLY A 265 -9.42 -7.89 2.98
C GLY A 265 -9.92 -8.74 4.13
N VAL A 266 -9.37 -9.94 4.25
CA VAL A 266 -9.60 -10.86 5.37
C VAL A 266 -8.25 -11.37 5.89
N GLU A 267 -8.10 -11.37 7.21
CA GLU A 267 -6.93 -11.90 7.92
C GLU A 267 -7.41 -12.88 8.99
N TYR A 268 -6.91 -14.11 8.94
CA TYR A 268 -7.13 -15.13 9.95
C TYR A 268 -5.84 -15.44 10.69
N TRP A 269 -5.85 -15.33 12.02
CA TRP A 269 -4.77 -15.73 12.90
C TRP A 269 -5.14 -16.98 13.69
N TRP A 270 -4.22 -17.95 13.69
CA TRP A 270 -4.25 -19.13 14.55
C TRP A 270 -3.22 -18.98 15.66
N HIS A 271 -3.70 -18.98 16.91
CA HIS A 271 -2.92 -18.80 18.15
C HIS A 271 -1.97 -17.59 18.15
N SER A 272 -2.30 -16.55 17.38
CA SER A 272 -1.43 -15.38 17.17
C SER A 272 -0.02 -15.71 16.64
N ILE A 273 0.16 -16.90 16.04
CA ILE A 273 1.45 -17.37 15.49
C ILE A 273 1.38 -17.42 13.98
N VAL A 274 0.36 -18.07 13.41
CA VAL A 274 0.23 -18.24 11.96
C VAL A 274 -0.92 -17.37 11.46
N ALA A 275 -0.66 -16.60 10.41
CA ALA A 275 -1.65 -15.82 9.71
C ALA A 275 -1.88 -16.34 8.30
N LEU A 276 -3.14 -16.40 7.87
CA LEU A 276 -3.54 -16.57 6.48
C LEU A 276 -4.37 -15.37 6.04
N ARG A 277 -4.11 -14.87 4.84
CA ARG A 277 -4.69 -13.63 4.35
C ARG A 277 -5.15 -13.77 2.92
N GLY A 278 -6.25 -13.10 2.62
CA GLY A 278 -6.80 -13.00 1.28
C GLY A 278 -7.37 -11.60 1.05
N GLY A 279 -7.25 -11.16 -0.20
CA GLY A 279 -7.67 -9.84 -0.62
C GLY A 279 -8.33 -9.86 -1.99
N TYR A 280 -9.25 -8.91 -2.19
CA TYR A 280 -9.86 -8.64 -3.48
C TYR A 280 -9.89 -7.13 -3.75
N ARG A 281 -9.43 -6.72 -4.93
CA ARG A 281 -9.44 -5.34 -5.42
C ARG A 281 -10.35 -5.27 -6.63
N ALA A 282 -11.42 -4.49 -6.51
CA ALA A 282 -12.29 -4.15 -7.62
C ALA A 282 -11.80 -2.88 -8.33
N ASN A 283 -12.18 -2.73 -9.61
CA ASN A 283 -11.83 -1.60 -10.47
C ASN A 283 -10.31 -1.43 -10.71
N VAL A 284 -9.57 -2.54 -10.69
CA VAL A 284 -8.18 -2.61 -11.13
C VAL A 284 -8.10 -3.47 -12.38
N GLU A 285 -7.22 -3.13 -13.31
CA GLU A 285 -7.01 -3.91 -14.54
C GLU A 285 -6.27 -5.22 -14.27
N GLU A 286 -5.31 -5.18 -13.34
CA GLU A 286 -4.48 -6.30 -12.90
C GLU A 286 -4.45 -6.34 -11.36
N GLU A 287 -3.97 -7.42 -10.74
CA GLU A 287 -3.87 -7.55 -9.26
C GLU A 287 -5.23 -7.60 -8.54
N SER A 288 -6.24 -8.24 -9.15
CA SER A 288 -7.58 -8.32 -8.54
C SER A 288 -7.64 -9.22 -7.30
N PHE A 289 -6.88 -10.32 -7.26
CA PHE A 289 -6.83 -11.23 -6.12
C PHE A 289 -5.43 -11.26 -5.51
N THR A 290 -5.36 -11.21 -4.19
CA THR A 290 -4.09 -11.34 -3.46
C THR A 290 -4.21 -12.35 -2.33
N PHE A 291 -3.10 -13.04 -2.06
CA PHE A 291 -3.02 -14.05 -1.01
C PHE A 291 -1.70 -13.91 -0.27
N GLY A 292 -1.68 -14.38 0.97
CA GLY A 292 -0.41 -14.48 1.69
C GLY A 292 -0.53 -15.13 3.04
N ALA A 293 0.64 -15.32 3.64
CA ALA A 293 0.79 -15.95 4.93
C ALA A 293 1.74 -15.13 5.81
N GLY A 294 1.56 -15.25 7.12
CA GLY A 294 2.42 -14.61 8.11
C GLY A 294 2.81 -15.57 9.21
N LEU A 295 3.99 -15.35 9.78
CA LEU A 295 4.49 -16.07 10.93
C LEU A 295 4.98 -15.07 11.98
N ALA A 296 4.42 -15.16 13.18
CA ALA A 296 4.83 -14.40 14.35
C ALA A 296 5.59 -15.33 15.31
N LEU A 297 6.87 -15.02 15.54
CA LEU A 297 7.77 -15.75 16.41
C LEU A 297 8.04 -14.90 17.66
N PRO A 298 7.37 -15.20 18.80
CA PRO A 298 7.67 -14.53 20.05
C PRO A 298 9.02 -15.02 20.58
N LEU A 299 10.04 -14.18 20.48
CA LEU A 299 11.32 -14.34 21.17
C LEU A 299 11.23 -13.56 22.50
N ASN A 300 12.03 -13.95 23.49
CA ASN A 300 11.89 -13.51 24.89
C ASN A 300 11.60 -12.00 25.07
N LEU A 301 12.39 -11.13 24.42
CA LEU A 301 12.24 -9.66 24.50
C LEU A 301 11.67 -9.03 23.23
N VAL A 302 11.47 -9.82 22.18
CA VAL A 302 11.26 -9.32 20.82
C VAL A 302 10.31 -10.22 20.05
N VAL A 303 9.35 -9.65 19.30
CA VAL A 303 8.50 -10.45 18.40
C VAL A 303 8.92 -10.20 16.96
N LEU A 304 9.40 -11.25 16.29
CA LEU A 304 9.69 -11.24 14.87
C LEU A 304 8.43 -11.66 14.10
N ASN A 305 7.96 -10.81 13.19
CA ASN A 305 6.90 -11.17 12.24
C ASN A 305 7.49 -11.23 10.85
N MET A 306 7.17 -12.28 10.10
CA MET A 306 7.54 -12.42 8.70
C MET A 306 6.26 -12.63 7.90
N ASP A 307 6.11 -11.92 6.79
CA ASP A 307 4.95 -12.03 5.91
C ASP A 307 5.41 -12.21 4.47
N ILE A 308 4.72 -13.10 3.76
CA ILE A 308 4.86 -13.29 2.32
C ILE A 308 3.52 -13.03 1.65
N SER A 309 3.56 -12.32 0.53
CA SER A 309 2.40 -12.02 -0.31
C SER A 309 2.66 -12.42 -1.74
N TYR A 310 1.61 -12.89 -2.39
CA TYR A 310 1.57 -13.18 -3.80
C TYR A 310 0.35 -12.47 -4.42
N ALA A 311 0.58 -11.84 -5.55
CA ALA A 311 -0.48 -11.25 -6.36
C ALA A 311 -0.27 -11.58 -7.84
N ASP A 312 -1.37 -11.93 -8.51
CA ASP A 312 -1.38 -12.23 -9.93
C ASP A 312 -1.61 -10.95 -10.74
N PHE A 313 -0.66 -10.65 -11.62
CA PHE A 313 -0.64 -9.47 -12.48
C PHE A 313 -0.98 -9.82 -13.94
N GLY A 314 -1.56 -10.99 -14.17
CA GLY A 314 -2.10 -11.39 -15.45
C GLY A 314 -1.02 -11.35 -16.54
N ARG A 315 -1.10 -10.35 -17.41
CA ARG A 315 -0.16 -10.19 -18.55
C ARG A 315 1.24 -9.76 -18.12
N LEU A 316 1.38 -9.13 -16.96
CA LEU A 316 2.65 -8.63 -16.44
C LEU A 316 3.34 -9.66 -15.54
N GLY A 317 2.79 -10.87 -15.42
CA GLY A 317 3.35 -11.95 -14.61
C GLY A 317 2.80 -11.92 -13.18
N ASN A 318 3.69 -11.92 -12.19
CA ASN A 318 3.31 -11.90 -10.79
C ASN A 318 4.14 -10.91 -9.99
N ALA A 319 3.62 -10.52 -8.83
CA ALA A 319 4.37 -9.76 -7.85
C ALA A 319 4.45 -10.55 -6.55
N SER A 320 5.66 -10.65 -6.00
CA SER A 320 5.90 -11.27 -4.70
C SER A 320 6.43 -10.23 -3.73
N ARG A 321 5.90 -10.19 -2.52
CA ARG A 321 6.37 -9.29 -1.47
C ARG A 321 6.78 -10.08 -0.25
N LEU A 322 7.95 -9.77 0.29
CA LEU A 322 8.46 -10.28 1.55
C LEU A 322 8.57 -9.11 2.52
N SER A 323 8.06 -9.26 3.73
CA SER A 323 8.32 -8.29 4.79
C SER A 323 8.69 -8.98 6.10
N ALA A 324 9.60 -8.35 6.83
CA ALA A 324 9.96 -8.74 8.18
C ALA A 324 9.80 -7.54 9.11
N SER A 325 9.21 -7.74 10.29
CA SER A 325 9.11 -6.70 11.30
C SER A 325 9.52 -7.20 12.67
N LEU A 326 10.19 -6.33 13.41
CA LEU A 326 10.75 -6.61 14.72
C LEU A 326 10.10 -5.67 15.74
N LYS A 327 9.41 -6.22 16.74
CA LYS A 327 8.76 -5.46 17.81
C LYS A 327 9.53 -5.63 19.11
N PHE A 328 9.98 -4.55 19.75
CA PHE A 328 10.78 -4.58 20.99
C PHE A 328 10.41 -3.46 21.96
#